data_AF-A0A2U1S388-F1
#
_entry.id   AF-A0A2U1S388-F1
#
_cell.length_a   1.000
_cell.length_b   1.000
_cell.length_c   1.000
_cell.angle_alpha   90.00
_cell.angle_beta   90.00
_cell.angle_gamma   90.00
#
_symmetry.space_group_name_H-M   'P 1'
#
loop_
_entity.id
_entity.type
_entity.pdbx_description
1 polymer ?
#
loop_
_entity_poly.entity_id
_entity_poly.type
_entity_poly.pdbx_seq_one_letter_code
_entity_poly.pdbx_strand_id
1 'polypeptide(L)'
;MRTSVHSPWPHRLALSTAAATLLLIFVGGLVTNTGSGLAVPDWPTTFGYNMFLYPWSQMVGGIFYEHSHRLIGSFVGLLTIALALVLRMKESEGSARRLGVVAVGVVIVQGVLGGLRVILVSAGSELALVHGLLAHAFFALIISVVVLTSAEWKYGPAMIETGDDGTLPHLCLLTTGALYLQVVFGGMLTHISDWFLAHLLCAILTTVCICCLAIRIARRHSWRPQFVRPIVFLVGLLGVQLLLGLGSYVNRFTSLEIPFAIFSRLALPTVHRITGALMLATCVVLTLRVYRMPALRQVAAGRELLAGRARV
;
A
#
# COMPACT_ATOMS: atom_id res chain seq x y z
N MET A 1 -17.48 -6.71 37.40
CA MET A 1 -17.08 -7.12 36.02
C MET A 1 -16.64 -5.85 35.28
N ARG A 2 -15.33 -5.56 35.22
CA ARG A 2 -14.84 -4.39 34.47
C ARG A 2 -14.98 -4.71 32.98
N THR A 3 -15.95 -4.08 32.31
CA THR A 3 -15.94 -3.99 30.85
C THR A 3 -14.66 -3.23 30.50
N SER A 4 -13.65 -3.91 29.95
CA SER A 4 -12.47 -3.21 29.45
C SER A 4 -12.93 -2.33 28.29
N VAL A 5 -13.13 -1.03 28.54
CA VAL A 5 -13.39 -0.05 27.49
C VAL A 5 -12.15 -0.05 26.61
N HIS A 6 -12.24 -0.73 25.48
CA HIS A 6 -11.13 -0.85 24.56
C HIS A 6 -10.82 0.51 23.94
N SER A 7 -9.53 0.85 23.90
CA SER A 7 -9.11 2.14 23.39
C SER A 7 -9.30 2.19 21.86
N PRO A 8 -9.99 3.19 21.29
CA PRO A 8 -10.12 3.36 19.84
C PRO A 8 -8.84 3.96 19.21
N TRP A 9 -7.92 4.45 20.05
CA TRP A 9 -6.74 5.20 19.62
C TRP A 9 -5.78 4.44 18.71
N PRO A 10 -5.44 3.15 18.94
CA PRO A 10 -4.58 2.40 18.02
C PRO A 10 -5.12 2.39 16.59
N HIS A 11 -6.42 2.14 16.44
CA HIS A 11 -7.07 2.08 15.13
C HIS A 11 -7.18 3.45 14.47
N ARG A 12 -7.59 4.49 15.23
CA ARG A 12 -7.65 5.86 14.73
C ARG A 12 -6.30 6.36 14.25
N LEU A 13 -5.24 6.11 15.02
CA LEU A 13 -3.89 6.51 14.66
C LEU A 13 -3.34 5.73 13.47
N ALA A 14 -3.67 4.43 13.35
CA ALA A 14 -3.35 3.65 12.16
C ALA A 14 -4.02 4.21 10.90
N LEU A 15 -5.31 4.60 10.98
CA LEU A 15 -6.03 5.24 9.89
C LEU A 15 -5.42 6.61 9.52
N SER A 16 -5.10 7.44 10.52
CA SER A 16 -4.42 8.72 10.29
C SER A 16 -3.05 8.54 9.62
N THR A 17 -2.28 7.54 10.06
CA THR A 17 -0.98 7.19 9.46
C THR A 17 -1.15 6.70 8.03
N ALA A 18 -2.16 5.87 7.75
CA ALA A 18 -2.47 5.39 6.40
C ALA A 18 -2.84 6.56 5.48
N ALA A 19 -3.73 7.45 5.92
CA ALA A 19 -4.15 8.63 5.15
C ALA A 19 -2.97 9.57 4.86
N ALA A 20 -2.14 9.86 5.87
CA ALA A 20 -0.94 10.68 5.70
C ALA A 20 0.08 10.01 4.75
N THR A 21 0.22 8.68 4.81
CA THR A 21 1.09 7.92 3.90
C THR A 21 0.57 7.95 2.47
N LEU A 22 -0.75 7.86 2.25
CA LEU A 22 -1.34 7.98 0.92
C LEU A 22 -1.09 9.37 0.33
N LEU A 23 -1.26 10.43 1.15
CA LEU A 23 -0.90 11.80 0.76
C LEU A 23 0.59 11.91 0.45
N LEU A 24 1.46 11.28 1.24
CA LEU A 24 2.91 11.28 1.00
C LEU A 24 3.27 10.64 -0.35
N ILE A 25 2.65 9.50 -0.70
CA ILE A 25 2.83 8.85 -2.01
C ILE A 25 2.35 9.76 -3.14
N PHE A 26 1.25 10.50 -2.92
CA PHE A 26 0.70 11.42 -3.91
C PHE A 26 1.68 12.56 -4.19
N VAL A 27 2.16 13.21 -3.13
CA VAL A 27 3.14 14.30 -3.25
C VAL A 27 4.47 13.77 -3.82
N GLY A 28 4.91 12.57 -3.46
CA GLY A 28 6.09 11.94 -4.08
C GLY A 28 5.90 11.65 -5.58
N GLY A 29 4.67 11.31 -5.99
CA GLY A 29 4.26 11.25 -7.39
C GLY A 29 4.42 12.59 -8.10
N LEU A 30 3.99 13.68 -7.47
CA LEU A 30 4.18 15.03 -8.00
C LEU A 30 5.67 15.35 -8.15
N VAL A 31 6.49 15.16 -7.10
CA VAL A 31 7.96 15.39 -7.14
C VAL A 31 8.63 14.63 -8.28
N THR A 32 8.20 13.39 -8.54
CA THR A 32 8.72 12.57 -9.65
C THR A 32 8.35 13.18 -10.99
N ASN A 33 7.08 13.51 -11.18
CA ASN A 33 6.52 13.93 -12.47
C ASN A 33 6.83 15.40 -12.81
N THR A 34 7.11 16.25 -11.82
CA THR A 34 7.61 17.62 -12.02
C THR A 34 9.12 17.70 -12.15
N GLY A 35 9.84 16.57 -12.05
CA GLY A 35 11.30 16.53 -12.08
C GLY A 35 11.96 17.25 -10.89
N SER A 36 11.21 17.56 -9.83
CA SER A 36 11.67 18.39 -8.72
C SER A 36 12.46 17.63 -7.67
N GLY A 37 12.86 16.37 -7.94
CA GLY A 37 13.48 15.50 -6.95
C GLY A 37 14.90 15.88 -6.51
N LEU A 38 15.50 16.88 -7.14
CA LEU A 38 16.84 17.44 -6.85
C LEU A 38 16.77 18.98 -6.78
N ALA A 39 15.59 19.55 -6.55
CA ALA A 39 15.40 21.00 -6.40
C ALA A 39 16.06 21.55 -5.13
N VAL A 40 16.21 20.72 -4.10
CA VAL A 40 16.95 21.00 -2.86
C VAL A 40 18.19 20.09 -2.84
N PRO A 41 19.42 20.63 -2.99
CA PRO A 41 20.63 19.85 -3.26
C PRO A 41 21.32 19.29 -2.00
N ASP A 42 20.72 19.45 -0.82
CA ASP A 42 21.25 19.00 0.46
C ASP A 42 20.22 18.18 1.25
N TRP A 43 20.71 17.37 2.20
CA TRP A 43 19.92 16.63 3.19
C TRP A 43 20.84 16.34 4.39
N PRO A 44 20.37 16.39 5.65
CA PRO A 44 18.98 16.57 6.11
C PRO A 44 18.52 18.03 6.17
N THR A 45 19.38 18.99 5.82
CA THR A 45 19.04 20.42 5.73
C THR A 45 18.29 20.76 4.44
N THR A 46 17.80 22.00 4.36
CA THR A 46 17.27 22.60 3.13
C THR A 46 18.02 23.91 2.88
N PHE A 47 18.94 23.93 1.91
CA PHE A 47 19.87 25.04 1.66
C PHE A 47 20.63 25.50 2.90
N GLY A 48 21.08 24.55 3.74
CA GLY A 48 21.78 24.83 4.99
C GLY A 48 20.88 25.25 6.16
N TYR A 49 19.58 25.49 5.93
CA TYR A 49 18.61 25.71 7.01
C TYR A 49 18.26 24.39 7.68
N ASN A 50 17.91 24.47 8.96
CA ASN A 50 17.11 23.40 9.58
C ASN A 50 15.84 23.20 8.75
N MET A 51 15.57 21.96 8.32
CA MET A 51 14.46 21.62 7.42
C MET A 51 13.11 22.15 7.92
N PHE A 52 12.85 22.17 9.23
CA PHE A 52 11.56 22.63 9.77
C PHE A 52 11.44 24.16 9.88
N LEU A 53 12.54 24.89 9.67
CA LEU A 53 12.62 26.34 9.78
C LEU A 53 12.91 27.02 8.44
N TYR A 54 12.92 26.25 7.34
CA TYR A 54 13.11 26.82 6.01
C TYR A 54 11.97 27.81 5.67
N PRO A 55 12.28 29.03 5.18
CA PRO A 55 11.26 30.06 5.00
C PRO A 55 10.19 29.67 3.95
N TRP A 56 8.93 29.71 4.36
CA TRP A 56 7.78 29.39 3.49
C TRP A 56 7.74 30.25 2.21
N SER A 57 8.18 31.50 2.28
CA SER A 57 8.27 32.40 1.12
C SER A 57 9.27 31.95 0.06
N GLN A 58 10.21 31.07 0.41
CA GLN A 58 11.23 30.52 -0.50
C GLN A 58 10.86 29.13 -1.04
N MET A 59 9.72 28.57 -0.64
CA MET A 59 9.18 27.32 -1.18
C MET A 59 8.45 27.59 -2.51
N VAL A 60 9.20 27.93 -3.56
CA VAL A 60 8.66 28.28 -4.88
C VAL A 60 9.08 27.25 -5.93
N GLY A 61 8.20 26.97 -6.89
CA GLY A 61 8.48 26.06 -8.01
C GLY A 61 8.83 24.65 -7.54
N GLY A 62 9.93 24.08 -8.03
CA GLY A 62 10.37 22.73 -7.66
C GLY A 62 10.65 22.55 -6.16
N ILE A 63 11.13 23.60 -5.49
CA ILE A 63 11.42 23.59 -4.05
C ILE A 63 10.14 23.33 -3.26
N PHE A 64 9.01 23.91 -3.69
CA PHE A 64 7.71 23.68 -3.05
C PHE A 64 7.37 22.19 -3.00
N TYR A 65 7.47 21.49 -4.13
CA TYR A 65 7.13 20.07 -4.23
C TYR A 65 8.07 19.22 -3.39
N GLU A 66 9.39 19.41 -3.54
CA GLU A 66 10.36 18.58 -2.84
C GLU A 66 10.34 18.82 -1.34
N HIS A 67 10.35 20.08 -0.90
CA HIS A 67 10.39 20.41 0.51
C HIS A 67 9.08 20.00 1.21
N SER A 68 7.91 20.21 0.58
CA SER A 68 6.64 19.72 1.12
C SER A 68 6.64 18.20 1.27
N HIS A 69 7.22 17.46 0.32
CA HIS A 69 7.36 16.01 0.42
C HIS A 69 8.20 15.61 1.64
N ARG A 70 9.33 16.30 1.89
CA ARG A 70 10.19 16.06 3.06
C ARG A 70 9.47 16.32 4.39
N LEU A 71 8.71 17.40 4.48
CA LEU A 71 7.92 17.75 5.67
C LEU A 71 6.83 16.72 5.95
N ILE A 72 6.07 16.30 4.92
CA ILE A 72 5.06 15.25 5.05
C ILE A 72 5.72 13.91 5.41
N GLY A 73 6.89 13.60 4.85
CA GLY A 73 7.65 12.40 5.18
C GLY A 73 8.05 12.36 6.66
N SER A 74 8.53 13.49 7.18
CA SER A 74 8.86 13.65 8.61
C SER A 74 7.61 13.48 9.49
N PHE A 75 6.48 14.06 9.08
CA PHE A 75 5.21 13.90 9.79
C PHE A 75 4.72 12.44 9.80
N VAL A 76 4.82 11.72 8.68
CA VAL A 76 4.50 10.28 8.61
C VAL A 76 5.44 9.48 9.51
N GLY A 77 6.73 9.82 9.56
CA GLY A 77 7.68 9.22 10.50
C GLY A 77 7.25 9.39 11.96
N LEU A 78 6.89 10.61 12.37
CA LEU A 78 6.39 10.90 13.72
C LEU A 78 5.09 10.16 14.04
N LEU A 79 4.13 10.15 13.11
CA LEU A 79 2.88 9.36 13.26
C LEU A 79 3.17 7.88 13.43
N THR A 80 4.15 7.34 12.70
CA THR A 80 4.53 5.92 12.78
C THR A 80 5.15 5.58 14.13
N ILE A 81 6.01 6.47 14.67
CA ILE A 81 6.57 6.31 16.01
C ILE A 81 5.45 6.38 17.06
N ALA A 82 4.57 7.38 16.98
CA ALA A 82 3.42 7.51 17.88
C ALA A 82 2.52 6.26 17.81
N LEU A 83 2.27 5.73 16.61
CA LEU A 83 1.51 4.50 16.40
C LEU A 83 2.17 3.31 17.09
N ALA A 84 3.48 3.13 16.93
CA ALA A 84 4.22 2.05 17.58
C ALA A 84 4.17 2.15 19.11
N LEU A 85 4.28 3.37 19.66
CA LEU A 85 4.17 3.61 21.11
C LEU A 85 2.75 3.30 21.62
N VAL A 86 1.72 3.80 20.95
CA VAL A 86 0.32 3.55 21.31
C VAL A 86 -0.01 2.05 21.23
N LEU A 87 0.48 1.36 20.19
CA LEU A 87 0.34 -0.09 20.07
C LEU A 87 1.03 -0.82 21.23
N ARG A 88 2.23 -0.40 21.63
CA ARG A 88 2.93 -0.98 22.79
C ARG A 88 2.19 -0.74 24.11
N MET A 89 1.51 0.38 24.26
CA MET A 89 0.80 0.75 25.50
C MET A 89 -0.61 0.15 25.60
N LYS A 90 -1.29 -0.03 24.47
CA LYS A 90 -2.73 -0.38 24.43
C LYS A 90 -3.03 -1.77 23.89
N GLU A 91 -2.09 -2.42 23.20
CA GLU A 91 -2.20 -3.83 22.82
C GLU A 91 -1.41 -4.69 23.80
N SER A 92 -2.06 -5.71 24.39
CA SER A 92 -1.43 -6.59 25.38
C SER A 92 -0.25 -7.34 24.76
N GLU A 93 -0.46 -8.13 23.72
CA GLU A 93 0.56 -8.75 22.84
C GLU A 93 -0.07 -9.09 21.48
N GLY A 94 0.73 -9.18 20.41
CA GLY A 94 0.24 -9.64 19.11
C GLY A 94 0.93 -9.05 17.88
N SER A 95 0.49 -9.51 16.70
CA SER A 95 1.07 -9.13 15.41
C SER A 95 1.03 -7.61 15.16
N ALA A 96 0.00 -6.89 15.62
CA ALA A 96 -0.07 -5.44 15.45
C ALA A 96 1.11 -4.69 16.09
N ARG A 97 1.51 -5.07 17.31
CA ARG A 97 2.67 -4.49 18.02
C ARG A 97 3.99 -4.77 17.28
N ARG A 98 4.17 -6.00 16.76
CA ARG A 98 5.34 -6.36 15.95
C ARG A 98 5.40 -5.57 14.65
N LEU A 99 4.27 -5.48 13.93
CA LEU A 99 4.19 -4.69 12.70
C LEU A 99 4.41 -3.20 12.95
N GLY A 100 4.00 -2.65 14.10
CA GLY A 100 4.32 -1.28 14.50
C GLY A 100 5.83 -1.04 14.63
N VAL A 101 6.57 -1.97 15.23
CA VAL A 101 8.05 -1.88 15.31
C VAL A 101 8.69 -2.01 13.93
N VAL A 102 8.22 -2.95 13.10
CA VAL A 102 8.68 -3.12 11.72
C VAL A 102 8.42 -1.83 10.92
N ALA A 103 7.25 -1.21 11.08
CA ALA A 103 6.90 0.04 10.41
C ALA A 103 7.87 1.18 10.77
N VAL A 104 8.29 1.28 12.03
CA VAL A 104 9.33 2.25 12.44
C VAL A 104 10.65 1.97 11.72
N GLY A 105 11.09 0.71 11.66
CA GLY A 105 12.30 0.34 10.90
C GLY A 105 12.20 0.70 9.42
N VAL A 106 11.07 0.36 8.78
CA VAL A 106 10.83 0.62 7.36
C VAL A 106 10.78 2.12 7.06
N VAL A 107 10.13 2.94 7.90
CA VAL A 107 10.04 4.40 7.67
C VAL A 107 11.40 5.10 7.86
N ILE A 108 12.27 4.57 8.74
CA ILE A 108 13.66 5.06 8.86
C ILE A 108 14.43 4.76 7.58
N VAL A 109 14.37 3.52 7.09
CA VAL A 109 14.99 3.14 5.81
C VAL A 109 14.46 4.01 4.66
N GLN A 110 13.15 4.30 4.65
CA GLN A 110 12.54 5.22 3.69
C GLN A 110 13.15 6.63 3.71
N GLY A 111 13.27 7.21 4.91
CA GLY A 111 13.88 8.53 5.08
C GLY A 111 15.33 8.56 4.63
N VAL A 112 16.10 7.52 4.95
CA VAL A 112 17.50 7.37 4.51
C VAL A 112 17.60 7.23 3.00
N LEU A 113 16.80 6.35 2.37
CA LEU A 113 16.78 6.20 0.91
C LEU A 113 16.39 7.52 0.21
N GLY A 114 15.42 8.26 0.77
CA GLY A 114 15.00 9.55 0.25
C GLY A 114 16.11 10.61 0.34
N GLY A 115 16.83 10.67 1.46
CA GLY A 115 17.98 11.58 1.63
C GLY A 115 19.17 11.20 0.75
N LEU A 116 19.53 9.90 0.71
CA LEU A 116 20.62 9.40 -0.12
C LEU A 116 20.37 9.66 -1.60
N ARG A 117 19.13 9.59 -2.07
CA ARG A 117 18.78 9.91 -3.47
C ARG A 117 19.20 11.33 -3.86
N VAL A 118 19.14 12.28 -2.94
CA VAL A 118 19.49 13.68 -3.19
C VAL A 118 21.01 13.88 -3.20
N ILE A 119 21.72 13.19 -2.32
CA ILE A 119 23.18 13.33 -2.17
C ILE A 119 23.94 12.50 -3.20
N LEU A 120 23.51 11.24 -3.43
CA LEU A 120 24.13 10.31 -4.36
C LEU A 120 23.48 10.42 -5.74
N VAL A 121 23.62 11.59 -6.37
CA VAL A 121 22.97 11.94 -7.64
C VAL A 121 23.20 10.89 -8.73
N SER A 122 24.39 10.29 -8.80
CA SER A 122 24.74 9.25 -9.78
C SER A 122 23.92 7.96 -9.64
N ALA A 123 23.40 7.66 -8.44
CA ALA A 123 22.52 6.53 -8.15
C ALA A 123 21.06 6.97 -7.91
N GLY A 124 20.73 8.21 -8.27
CA GLY A 124 19.47 8.84 -7.90
C GLY A 124 18.24 8.16 -8.51
N SER A 125 18.37 7.55 -9.69
CA SER A 125 17.25 6.86 -10.35
C SER A 125 16.93 5.52 -9.70
N GLU A 126 17.96 4.73 -9.40
CA GLU A 126 17.86 3.45 -8.70
C GLU A 126 17.32 3.66 -7.28
N LEU A 127 17.83 4.67 -6.57
CA LEU A 127 17.33 5.03 -5.26
C LEU A 127 15.88 5.53 -5.31
N ALA A 128 15.49 6.29 -6.35
CA ALA A 128 14.09 6.69 -6.56
C ALA A 128 13.17 5.48 -6.75
N LEU A 129 13.60 4.51 -7.56
CA LEU A 129 12.89 3.27 -7.78
C LEU A 129 12.69 2.54 -6.46
N VAL A 130 13.77 2.20 -5.75
CA VAL A 130 13.71 1.42 -4.50
C VAL A 130 12.88 2.16 -3.44
N HIS A 131 13.07 3.47 -3.28
CA HIS A 131 12.28 4.32 -2.39
C HIS A 131 10.78 4.23 -2.70
N GLY A 132 10.42 4.39 -3.98
CA GLY A 132 9.03 4.31 -4.45
C GLY A 132 8.39 2.93 -4.25
N LEU A 133 9.12 1.84 -4.51
CA LEU A 133 8.64 0.47 -4.29
C LEU A 133 8.43 0.17 -2.81
N LEU A 134 9.38 0.59 -1.98
CA LEU A 134 9.28 0.44 -0.53
C LEU A 134 8.14 1.30 0.03
N ALA A 135 7.74 2.41 -0.63
CA ALA A 135 6.67 3.28 -0.14
C ALA A 135 5.31 2.60 -0.28
N HIS A 136 5.10 1.87 -1.37
CA HIS A 136 3.91 1.04 -1.56
C HIS A 136 3.86 -0.13 -0.57
N ALA A 137 5.01 -0.77 -0.32
CA ALA A 137 5.11 -1.82 0.70
C ALA A 137 4.84 -1.28 2.12
N PHE A 138 5.37 -0.10 2.45
CA PHE A 138 5.09 0.58 3.70
C PHE A 138 3.61 0.93 3.85
N PHE A 139 2.96 1.43 2.80
CA PHE A 139 1.52 1.68 2.82
C PHE A 139 0.72 0.40 3.07
N ALA A 140 1.05 -0.70 2.37
CA ALA A 140 0.43 -2.02 2.61
C ALA A 140 0.65 -2.53 4.05
N LEU A 141 1.83 -2.28 4.62
CA LEU A 141 2.13 -2.60 6.02
C LEU A 141 1.24 -1.80 6.99
N ILE A 142 1.10 -0.48 6.80
CA ILE A 142 0.23 0.34 7.64
C ILE A 142 -1.25 -0.09 7.49
N ILE A 143 -1.70 -0.42 6.28
CA ILE A 143 -3.04 -0.98 6.05
C ILE A 143 -3.24 -2.31 6.78
N SER A 144 -2.20 -3.14 6.86
CA SER A 144 -2.24 -4.37 7.66
C SER A 144 -2.45 -4.03 9.15
N VAL A 145 -1.77 -3.01 9.69
CA VAL A 145 -2.00 -2.54 11.07
C VAL A 145 -3.42 -1.98 11.24
N VAL A 146 -3.96 -1.25 10.27
CA VAL A 146 -5.36 -0.78 10.28
C VAL A 146 -6.33 -1.96 10.41
N VAL A 147 -6.12 -3.02 9.64
CA VAL A 147 -6.94 -4.24 9.70
C VAL A 147 -6.82 -4.89 11.08
N LEU A 148 -5.61 -5.15 11.56
CA LEU A 148 -5.37 -5.83 12.85
C LEU A 148 -5.90 -5.04 14.07
N THR A 149 -5.98 -3.72 13.97
CA THR A 149 -6.48 -2.85 15.03
C THR A 149 -7.99 -2.61 14.96
N SER A 150 -8.66 -3.02 13.88
CA SER A 150 -10.09 -2.81 13.68
C SER A 150 -10.96 -3.58 14.68
N ALA A 151 -12.14 -3.03 14.97
CA ALA A 151 -13.13 -3.71 15.82
C ALA A 151 -13.54 -5.06 15.24
N GLU A 152 -13.65 -5.15 13.91
CA GLU A 152 -13.91 -6.41 13.19
C GLU A 152 -12.84 -7.45 13.54
N TRP A 153 -11.55 -7.10 13.48
CA TRP A 153 -10.43 -8.02 13.75
C TRP A 153 -10.34 -8.46 15.22
N LYS A 154 -10.65 -7.55 16.15
CA LYS A 154 -10.52 -7.83 17.58
C LYS A 154 -11.71 -8.57 18.18
N TYR A 155 -12.92 -8.22 17.76
CA TYR A 155 -14.15 -8.69 18.41
C TYR A 155 -15.08 -9.46 17.48
N GLY A 156 -14.81 -9.43 16.17
CA GLY A 156 -15.58 -10.24 15.22
C GLY A 156 -15.43 -11.73 15.53
N PRO A 157 -16.50 -12.53 15.38
CA PRO A 157 -16.45 -13.97 15.62
C PRO A 157 -15.40 -14.62 14.73
N ALA A 158 -14.72 -15.65 15.25
CA ALA A 158 -13.81 -16.46 14.45
C ALA A 158 -14.60 -17.11 13.29
N MET A 159 -14.16 -16.87 12.06
CA MET A 159 -14.94 -17.20 10.85
C MET A 159 -14.80 -18.66 10.46
N ILE A 160 -15.53 -19.58 11.10
CA ILE A 160 -15.55 -20.98 10.68
C ILE A 160 -16.23 -21.09 9.30
N GLU A 161 -15.51 -21.57 8.30
CA GLU A 161 -16.06 -21.84 6.97
C GLU A 161 -15.95 -23.33 6.67
N THR A 162 -17.10 -23.99 6.58
CA THR A 162 -17.22 -25.40 6.18
C THR A 162 -17.42 -25.45 4.67
N GLY A 163 -16.52 -26.10 3.93
CA GLY A 163 -16.70 -26.36 2.49
C GLY A 163 -15.97 -25.44 1.51
N ASP A 164 -15.00 -24.64 1.96
CA ASP A 164 -14.05 -23.98 1.03
C ASP A 164 -12.87 -24.91 0.74
N ASP A 165 -12.52 -25.08 -0.54
CA ASP A 165 -11.40 -25.89 -1.02
C ASP A 165 -10.02 -25.25 -0.73
N GLY A 166 -10.00 -24.17 0.05
CA GLY A 166 -8.82 -23.40 0.44
C GLY A 166 -8.08 -22.75 -0.72
N THR A 167 -8.68 -22.65 -1.90
CA THR A 167 -8.10 -21.95 -3.05
C THR A 167 -8.17 -20.44 -2.92
N LEU A 168 -9.16 -19.90 -2.20
CA LEU A 168 -9.36 -18.46 -2.03
C LEU A 168 -8.16 -17.75 -1.34
N PRO A 169 -7.59 -18.26 -0.23
CA PRO A 169 -6.39 -17.69 0.36
C PRO A 169 -5.20 -17.63 -0.61
N HIS A 170 -4.99 -18.67 -1.42
CA HIS A 170 -3.92 -18.71 -2.41
C HIS A 170 -4.16 -17.72 -3.54
N LEU A 171 -5.40 -17.60 -4.03
CA LEU A 171 -5.77 -16.64 -5.07
C LEU A 171 -5.60 -15.19 -4.58
N CYS A 172 -5.98 -14.89 -3.33
CA CYS A 172 -5.74 -13.59 -2.71
C CYS A 172 -4.25 -13.26 -2.60
N LEU A 173 -3.43 -14.23 -2.16
CA LEU A 173 -1.99 -14.06 -2.04
C LEU A 173 -1.32 -13.85 -3.41
N LEU A 174 -1.69 -14.67 -4.41
CA LEU A 174 -1.21 -14.55 -5.78
C LEU A 174 -1.60 -13.20 -6.38
N THR A 175 -2.85 -12.76 -6.19
CA THR A 175 -3.32 -11.45 -6.68
C THR A 175 -2.56 -10.29 -6.01
N THR A 176 -2.31 -10.40 -4.70
CA THR A 176 -1.50 -9.41 -3.96
C THR A 176 -0.07 -9.36 -4.49
N GLY A 177 0.55 -10.51 -4.72
CA GLY A 177 1.90 -10.61 -5.30
C GLY A 177 1.95 -10.03 -6.71
N ALA A 178 0.98 -10.37 -7.57
CA ALA A 178 0.88 -9.83 -8.93
C ALA A 178 0.69 -8.29 -8.92
N LEU A 179 -0.13 -7.75 -8.02
CA LEU A 179 -0.28 -6.30 -7.86
C LEU A 179 1.02 -5.63 -7.40
N TYR A 180 1.78 -6.25 -6.49
CA TYR A 180 3.08 -5.72 -6.10
C TYR A 180 4.09 -5.77 -7.25
N LEU A 181 4.12 -6.86 -8.03
CA LEU A 181 4.93 -6.95 -9.25
C LEU A 181 4.53 -5.88 -10.29
N GLN A 182 3.24 -5.56 -10.40
CA GLN A 182 2.77 -4.47 -11.25
C GLN A 182 3.34 -3.11 -10.83
N VAL A 183 3.42 -2.87 -9.51
CA VAL A 183 4.09 -1.68 -8.94
C VAL A 183 5.58 -1.69 -9.28
N VAL A 184 6.26 -2.85 -9.20
CA VAL A 184 7.67 -3.01 -9.60
C VAL A 184 7.88 -2.60 -11.06
N PHE A 185 7.14 -3.20 -11.99
CA PHE A 185 7.28 -2.88 -13.41
C PHE A 185 6.87 -1.43 -13.72
N GLY A 186 5.87 -0.88 -13.02
CA GLY A 186 5.51 0.53 -13.15
C GLY A 186 6.61 1.49 -12.69
N GLY A 187 7.28 1.14 -11.58
CA GLY A 187 8.46 1.85 -11.10
C GLY A 187 9.63 1.77 -12.09
N MET A 188 9.93 0.58 -12.61
CA MET A 188 10.97 0.38 -13.61
C MET A 188 10.68 1.18 -14.90
N LEU A 189 9.44 1.20 -15.38
CA LEU A 189 9.02 2.02 -16.52
C LEU A 189 9.16 3.54 -16.26
N THR A 190 9.06 3.95 -14.99
CA THR A 190 9.24 5.36 -14.61
C THR A 190 10.71 5.76 -14.56
N HIS A 191 11.59 4.88 -14.06
CA HIS A 191 12.96 5.25 -13.68
C HIS A 191 14.07 4.67 -14.56
N ILE A 192 13.87 3.52 -15.21
CA ILE A 192 14.91 2.76 -15.91
C ILE A 192 14.61 2.60 -17.42
N SER A 193 13.47 3.09 -17.93
CA SER A 193 13.00 2.96 -19.33
C SER A 193 12.90 1.51 -19.86
N ASP A 194 12.22 1.28 -20.99
CA ASP A 194 12.10 -0.03 -21.68
C ASP A 194 11.36 -1.20 -20.97
N TRP A 195 10.69 -0.95 -19.84
CA TRP A 195 9.87 -1.96 -19.15
C TRP A 195 8.38 -1.93 -19.52
N PHE A 196 8.01 -1.28 -20.62
CA PHE A 196 6.61 -1.12 -21.01
C PHE A 196 5.91 -2.45 -21.23
N LEU A 197 6.53 -3.36 -22.00
CA LEU A 197 5.93 -4.66 -22.31
C LEU A 197 5.72 -5.50 -21.05
N ALA A 198 6.71 -5.54 -20.14
CA ALA A 198 6.58 -6.23 -18.86
C ALA A 198 5.45 -5.64 -18.01
N HIS A 199 5.34 -4.31 -17.95
CA HIS A 199 4.27 -3.62 -17.24
C HIS A 199 2.89 -3.92 -17.84
N LEU A 200 2.77 -3.98 -19.17
CA LEU A 200 1.51 -4.30 -19.86
C LEU A 200 1.09 -5.77 -19.65
N LEU A 201 2.02 -6.71 -19.82
CA LEU A 201 1.74 -8.14 -19.63
C LEU A 201 1.34 -8.44 -18.17
N CYS A 202 2.00 -7.81 -17.21
CA CYS A 202 1.65 -7.93 -15.80
C CYS A 202 0.31 -7.21 -15.48
N ALA A 203 -0.06 -6.15 -16.21
CA ALA A 203 -1.38 -5.51 -16.10
C ALA A 203 -2.50 -6.46 -16.54
N ILE A 204 -2.27 -7.22 -17.61
CA ILE A 204 -3.20 -8.25 -18.09
C ILE A 204 -3.33 -9.37 -17.05
N LEU A 205 -2.20 -9.87 -16.53
CA LEU A 205 -2.19 -10.89 -15.49
C LEU A 205 -2.96 -10.44 -14.23
N THR A 206 -2.66 -9.24 -13.72
CA THR A 206 -3.34 -8.69 -12.55
C THR A 206 -4.84 -8.51 -12.77
N THR A 207 -5.25 -8.05 -13.96
CA THR A 207 -6.66 -7.97 -14.37
C THR A 207 -7.33 -9.34 -14.31
N VAL A 208 -6.70 -10.38 -14.88
CA VAL A 208 -7.23 -11.76 -14.84
C VAL A 208 -7.35 -12.24 -13.40
N CYS A 209 -6.32 -12.06 -12.57
CA CYS A 209 -6.35 -12.46 -11.15
C CYS A 209 -7.49 -11.79 -10.37
N ILE A 210 -7.70 -10.48 -10.55
CA ILE A 210 -8.80 -9.74 -9.90
C ILE A 210 -10.16 -10.25 -10.38
N CYS A 211 -10.33 -10.48 -11.69
CA CYS A 211 -11.56 -11.04 -12.23
C CYS A 211 -11.87 -12.44 -11.69
N CYS A 212 -10.86 -13.33 -11.63
CA CYS A 212 -10.99 -14.65 -11.02
C CYS A 212 -11.40 -14.55 -9.54
N LEU A 213 -10.78 -13.63 -8.80
CA LEU A 213 -11.10 -13.39 -7.38
C LEU A 213 -12.53 -12.87 -7.20
N ALA A 214 -12.96 -11.93 -8.04
CA ALA A 214 -14.33 -11.41 -8.05
C ALA A 214 -15.37 -12.50 -8.34
N ILE A 215 -15.12 -13.33 -9.36
CA ILE A 215 -16.01 -14.45 -9.71
C ILE A 215 -16.08 -15.46 -8.55
N ARG A 216 -14.94 -15.81 -7.93
CA ARG A 216 -14.91 -16.75 -6.80
C ARG A 216 -15.69 -16.22 -5.61
N ILE A 217 -15.50 -14.96 -5.24
CA ILE A 217 -16.23 -14.32 -4.13
C ILE A 217 -17.73 -14.24 -4.45
N ALA A 218 -18.11 -13.83 -5.67
CA ALA A 218 -19.50 -13.75 -6.07
C ALA A 218 -20.22 -15.11 -6.06
N ARG A 219 -19.54 -16.19 -6.46
CA ARG A 219 -20.14 -17.54 -6.52
C ARG A 219 -20.27 -18.21 -5.16
N ARG A 220 -19.33 -17.96 -4.23
CA ARG A 220 -19.17 -18.80 -3.02
C ARG A 220 -19.25 -18.01 -1.72
N HIS A 221 -19.18 -16.68 -1.78
CA HIS A 221 -19.16 -15.82 -0.59
C HIS A 221 -19.96 -14.51 -0.80
N SER A 222 -20.96 -14.50 -1.70
CA SER A 222 -21.79 -13.31 -2.00
C SER A 222 -22.62 -12.82 -0.82
N TRP A 223 -22.94 -13.72 0.12
CA TRP A 223 -23.62 -13.40 1.37
C TRP A 223 -22.71 -12.78 2.44
N ARG A 224 -21.41 -12.60 2.17
CA ARG A 224 -20.44 -12.05 3.14
C ARG A 224 -19.98 -10.64 2.75
N PRO A 225 -20.56 -9.57 3.34
CA PRO A 225 -20.20 -8.18 3.01
C PRO A 225 -18.73 -7.84 3.18
N GLN A 226 -18.04 -8.51 4.10
CA GLN A 226 -16.60 -8.35 4.37
C GLN A 226 -15.70 -8.73 3.17
N PHE A 227 -16.19 -9.57 2.25
CA PHE A 227 -15.51 -9.92 1.00
C PHE A 227 -16.10 -9.19 -0.20
N VAL A 228 -17.42 -9.06 -0.25
CA VAL A 228 -18.12 -8.39 -1.35
C VAL A 228 -17.76 -6.91 -1.45
N ARG A 229 -17.76 -6.16 -0.35
CA ARG A 229 -17.47 -4.72 -0.40
C ARG A 229 -16.05 -4.42 -0.90
N PRO A 230 -14.99 -5.05 -0.37
CA PRO A 230 -13.64 -4.80 -0.90
C PRO A 230 -13.43 -5.30 -2.32
N ILE A 231 -14.01 -6.43 -2.73
CA ILE A 231 -13.80 -6.91 -4.10
C ILE A 231 -14.52 -6.04 -5.13
N VAL A 232 -15.72 -5.53 -4.82
CA VAL A 232 -16.42 -4.55 -5.66
C VAL A 232 -15.60 -3.26 -5.74
N PHE A 233 -15.06 -2.78 -4.62
CA PHE A 233 -14.18 -1.62 -4.61
C PHE A 233 -12.91 -1.86 -5.44
N LEU A 234 -12.27 -3.03 -5.33
CA LEU A 234 -11.08 -3.41 -6.10
C LEU A 234 -11.36 -3.47 -7.60
N VAL A 235 -12.52 -4.00 -8.02
CA VAL A 235 -12.95 -4.00 -9.43
C VAL A 235 -13.21 -2.59 -9.94
N GLY A 236 -13.81 -1.71 -9.12
CA GLY A 236 -13.97 -0.30 -9.46
C GLY A 236 -12.62 0.41 -9.64
N LEU A 237 -11.68 0.18 -8.72
CA LEU A 237 -10.31 0.71 -8.82
C LEU A 237 -9.58 0.16 -10.06
N LEU A 238 -9.77 -1.10 -10.41
CA LEU A 238 -9.20 -1.69 -11.62
C LEU A 238 -9.69 -0.97 -12.88
N GLY A 239 -10.99 -0.69 -12.99
CA GLY A 239 -11.54 0.08 -14.10
C GLY A 239 -10.89 1.47 -14.22
N VAL A 240 -10.77 2.18 -13.09
CA VAL A 240 -10.07 3.47 -13.03
C VAL A 240 -8.59 3.33 -13.41
N GLN A 241 -7.90 2.30 -12.92
CA GLN A 241 -6.47 2.06 -13.20
C GLN A 241 -6.21 1.85 -14.69
N LEU A 242 -7.06 1.07 -15.36
CA LEU A 242 -6.93 0.80 -16.80
C LEU A 242 -7.18 2.07 -17.63
N LEU A 243 -8.19 2.88 -17.28
CA LEU A 243 -8.45 4.16 -17.92
C LEU A 243 -7.28 5.14 -17.75
N LEU A 244 -6.77 5.27 -16.53
CA LEU A 244 -5.61 6.13 -16.23
C LEU A 244 -4.33 5.62 -16.92
N GLY A 245 -4.15 4.30 -17.01
CA GLY A 245 -3.01 3.67 -17.69
C GLY A 245 -3.05 3.92 -19.19
N LEU A 246 -4.22 3.74 -19.82
CA LEU A 246 -4.43 4.08 -21.23
C LEU A 246 -4.20 5.57 -21.49
N GLY A 247 -4.76 6.46 -20.65
CA GLY A 247 -4.53 7.90 -20.76
C GLY A 247 -3.04 8.25 -20.63
N SER A 248 -2.34 7.64 -19.68
CA SER A 248 -0.90 7.83 -19.50
C SER A 248 -0.09 7.32 -20.70
N TYR A 249 -0.51 6.20 -21.31
CA TYR A 249 0.11 5.67 -22.51
C TYR A 249 -0.08 6.61 -23.70
N VAL A 250 -1.31 7.02 -23.99
CA VAL A 250 -1.63 7.95 -25.09
C VAL A 250 -0.81 9.23 -24.94
N ASN A 251 -0.81 9.80 -23.74
CA ASN A 251 -0.09 11.04 -23.46
C ASN A 251 1.44 10.94 -23.57
N ARG A 252 2.02 9.75 -23.33
CA ARG A 252 3.47 9.54 -23.30
C ARG A 252 4.04 9.00 -24.61
N PHE A 253 3.30 8.16 -25.32
CA PHE A 253 3.81 7.37 -26.45
C PHE A 253 3.12 7.67 -27.78
N THR A 254 2.16 8.58 -27.81
CA THR A 254 1.47 8.98 -29.06
C THR A 254 1.54 10.48 -29.27
N SER A 255 1.30 10.92 -30.50
CA SER A 255 1.19 12.33 -30.88
C SER A 255 -0.22 12.91 -30.68
N LEU A 256 -1.14 12.14 -30.08
CA LEU A 256 -2.51 12.61 -29.85
C LEU A 256 -2.53 13.64 -28.73
N GLU A 257 -3.05 14.83 -29.03
CA GLU A 257 -3.20 15.89 -28.05
C GLU A 257 -4.41 15.61 -27.14
N ILE A 258 -4.14 15.42 -25.85
CA ILE A 258 -5.18 15.34 -24.83
C ILE A 258 -5.49 16.76 -24.33
N PRO A 259 -6.77 17.16 -24.19
CA PRO A 259 -7.14 18.44 -23.61
C PRO A 259 -6.45 18.68 -22.26
N PHE A 260 -6.10 19.94 -21.98
CA PHE A 260 -5.37 20.32 -20.77
C PHE A 260 -4.04 19.55 -20.61
N ALA A 261 -3.29 19.39 -21.71
CA ALA A 261 -2.09 18.56 -21.82
C ALA A 261 -1.04 18.74 -20.69
N ILE A 262 -0.87 19.95 -20.16
CA ILE A 262 0.05 20.22 -19.03
C ILE A 262 -0.48 19.56 -17.74
N PHE A 263 -1.77 19.73 -17.46
CA PHE A 263 -2.40 19.14 -16.28
C PHE A 263 -2.49 17.62 -16.39
N SER A 264 -2.84 17.08 -17.56
CA SER A 264 -2.97 15.64 -17.76
C SER A 264 -1.61 14.91 -17.67
N ARG A 265 -0.51 15.53 -18.13
CA ARG A 265 0.87 15.03 -17.96
C ARG A 265 1.26 14.81 -16.50
N LEU A 266 0.74 15.63 -15.59
CA LEU A 266 1.00 15.50 -14.15
C LEU A 266 -0.02 14.60 -13.46
N ALA A 267 -1.31 14.82 -13.73
CA ALA A 267 -2.40 14.17 -13.03
C ALA A 267 -2.50 12.68 -13.36
N LEU A 268 -2.40 12.29 -14.64
CA LEU A 268 -2.58 10.89 -15.07
C LEU A 268 -1.59 9.94 -14.38
N PRO A 269 -0.26 10.12 -14.50
CA PRO A 269 0.69 9.21 -13.85
C PRO A 269 0.63 9.28 -12.33
N THR A 270 0.35 10.45 -11.74
CA THR A 270 0.26 10.61 -10.28
C THR A 270 -0.96 9.87 -9.72
N VAL A 271 -2.13 10.04 -10.33
CA VAL A 271 -3.37 9.38 -9.91
C VAL A 271 -3.32 7.89 -10.25
N HIS A 272 -2.67 7.49 -11.34
CA HIS A 272 -2.44 6.08 -11.68
C HIS A 272 -1.60 5.37 -10.60
N ARG A 273 -0.58 6.04 -10.07
CA ARG A 273 0.23 5.52 -8.95
C ARG A 273 -0.59 5.36 -7.67
N ILE A 274 -1.39 6.36 -7.32
CA ILE A 274 -2.26 6.32 -6.14
C ILE A 274 -3.33 5.24 -6.23
N THR A 275 -3.99 5.14 -7.38
CA THR A 275 -4.99 4.10 -7.62
C THR A 275 -4.36 2.71 -7.51
N GLY A 276 -3.15 2.50 -8.04
CA GLY A 276 -2.38 1.27 -7.86
C GLY A 276 -2.09 0.95 -6.38
N ALA A 277 -1.70 1.94 -5.57
CA ALA A 277 -1.49 1.76 -4.13
C ALA A 277 -2.78 1.35 -3.39
N LEU A 278 -3.92 1.95 -3.76
CA LEU A 278 -5.23 1.59 -3.21
C LEU A 278 -5.68 0.19 -3.62
N MET A 279 -5.38 -0.25 -4.84
CA MET A 279 -5.64 -1.62 -5.29
C MET A 279 -4.85 -2.63 -4.45
N LEU A 280 -3.54 -2.39 -4.27
CA LEU A 280 -2.69 -3.22 -3.41
C LEU A 280 -3.23 -3.27 -1.98
N ALA A 281 -3.54 -2.13 -1.38
CA ALA A 281 -4.11 -2.03 -0.04
C ALA A 281 -5.42 -2.82 0.10
N THR A 282 -6.32 -2.69 -0.88
CA THR A 282 -7.60 -3.40 -0.88
C THR A 282 -7.42 -4.91 -0.99
N CYS A 283 -6.46 -5.37 -1.80
CA CYS A 283 -6.12 -6.78 -1.93
C CYS A 283 -5.47 -7.34 -0.66
N VAL A 284 -4.64 -6.55 0.03
CA VAL A 284 -4.08 -6.90 1.36
C VAL A 284 -5.19 -7.07 2.40
N VAL A 285 -6.19 -6.17 2.42
CA VAL A 285 -7.36 -6.30 3.30
C VAL A 285 -8.10 -7.61 3.04
N LEU A 286 -8.38 -7.93 1.77
CA LEU A 286 -9.01 -9.21 1.39
C LEU A 286 -8.18 -10.41 1.81
N THR A 287 -6.87 -10.38 1.56
CA THR A 287 -5.93 -11.44 1.93
C THR A 287 -5.96 -11.68 3.43
N LEU A 288 -5.77 -10.65 4.25
CA LEU A 288 -5.79 -10.78 5.71
C LEU A 288 -7.14 -11.31 6.23
N ARG A 289 -8.27 -10.84 5.68
CA ARG A 289 -9.59 -11.34 6.07
C ARG A 289 -9.77 -12.82 5.72
N VAL A 290 -9.33 -13.26 4.55
CA VAL A 290 -9.43 -14.67 4.15
C VAL A 290 -8.54 -15.56 5.03
N TYR A 291 -7.30 -15.14 5.32
CA TYR A 291 -6.41 -15.88 6.22
C TYR A 291 -6.84 -15.87 7.70
N ARG A 292 -7.78 -15.00 8.09
CA ARG A 292 -8.39 -15.01 9.42
C ARG A 292 -9.47 -16.10 9.57
N MET A 293 -9.97 -16.67 8.46
CA MET A 293 -10.79 -17.88 8.54
C MET A 293 -9.94 -18.98 9.18
N PRO A 294 -10.38 -19.62 10.29
CA PRO A 294 -9.54 -20.53 11.04
C PRO A 294 -8.97 -21.63 10.17
N ALA A 295 -7.69 -21.89 10.41
CA ALA A 295 -6.96 -23.09 10.05
C ALA A 295 -7.57 -24.35 10.73
N LEU A 296 -8.85 -24.63 10.51
CA LEU A 296 -9.48 -25.91 10.84
C LEU A 296 -9.22 -26.97 9.75
N ARG A 297 -8.22 -26.76 8.89
CA ARG A 297 -7.70 -27.83 8.04
C ARG A 297 -6.99 -28.94 8.83
N GLN A 298 -6.55 -28.70 10.06
CA GLN A 298 -5.79 -29.70 10.83
C GLN A 298 -6.56 -30.38 11.97
N VAL A 299 -7.58 -29.74 12.56
CA VAL A 299 -8.30 -30.34 13.71
C VAL A 299 -9.36 -31.35 13.27
N ALA A 300 -10.00 -31.14 12.10
CA ALA A 300 -10.97 -32.09 11.56
C ALA A 300 -10.28 -33.37 11.03
N ALA A 301 -9.18 -33.23 10.27
CA ALA A 301 -8.39 -34.35 9.78
C ALA A 301 -7.78 -35.18 10.92
N GLY A 302 -7.30 -34.54 12.00
CA GLY A 302 -6.79 -35.23 13.19
C GLY A 302 -7.88 -35.98 13.97
N ARG A 303 -9.10 -35.45 14.04
CA ARG A 303 -10.23 -36.12 14.72
C ARG A 303 -10.80 -37.29 13.93
N GLU A 304 -10.84 -37.21 12.60
CA GLU A 304 -11.24 -38.36 11.76
C GLU A 304 -10.20 -39.50 11.78
N LEU A 305 -8.90 -39.16 11.79
CA LEU A 305 -7.83 -40.15 11.96
C LEU A 305 -7.87 -40.85 13.33
N LEU A 306 -8.21 -40.12 14.39
CA LEU A 306 -8.34 -40.69 15.74
C LEU A 306 -9.64 -41.48 15.90
N ALA A 307 -10.76 -41.04 15.31
CA ALA A 307 -12.02 -41.76 15.32
C ALA A 307 -11.99 -43.04 14.46
N GLY A 308 -11.20 -43.06 13.38
CA GLY A 308 -10.95 -44.25 12.58
C GLY A 308 -10.05 -45.27 13.26
N ARG A 309 -9.10 -44.83 14.10
CA ARG A 309 -8.23 -45.71 14.90
C ARG A 309 -8.90 -46.29 16.15
N ALA A 310 -9.95 -45.65 16.67
CA ALA A 310 -10.73 -46.16 17.80
C ALA A 310 -11.81 -47.20 17.40
N ARG A 311 -11.93 -47.52 16.11
CA ARG A 311 -12.88 -48.51 15.57
C ARG A 311 -12.20 -49.76 14.99
N VAL A 312 -10.90 -49.95 15.26
CA VAL A 312 -10.13 -51.15 14.95
C VAL A 312 -9.64 -51.74 16.27
#